data_AF-A0A970PBY7-F1
#
_entry.id   AF-A0A970PBY7-F1
#
_cell.length_a   1.000
_cell.length_b   1.000
_cell.length_c   1.000
_cell.angle_alpha   90.00
_cell.angle_beta   90.00
_cell.angle_gamma   90.00
#
_symmetry.space_group_name_H-M   'P 1'
#
loop_
_entity.id
_entity.type
_entity.pdbx_description
1 polymer ?
#
loop_
_entity_poly.entity_id
_entity_poly.type
_entity_poly.pdbx_seq_one_letter_code
_entity_poly.pdbx_strand_id
1 'polypeptide(L)'
;MALDKQQQHMIGPTLGLTEAAEELDVHASTVRRYIREGRLPAHKVEGPHGPEWRVTADDVKAFAQGGQEVQGGLRESDSSLVQELDERLAHLAQTISTRLNEISEGQKALEPSLEERQARADRERRIEEALTGNSARIEELAREAEQQRIRAETAEAKVLELENERDGLRRELSVERSKPWWHRLTGRGMKTEDH
;
A
#
# COMPACT_ATOMS: atom_id res chain seq x y z
N MET A 1 14.32 -33.36 -32.10
CA MET A 1 13.64 -33.16 -30.79
C MET A 1 14.41 -33.90 -29.70
N ALA A 2 15.52 -33.35 -29.20
CA ALA A 2 16.36 -34.00 -28.17
C ALA A 2 16.90 -33.01 -27.11
N LEU A 3 16.33 -31.80 -27.02
CA LEU A 3 16.87 -30.71 -26.18
C LEU A 3 16.16 -30.57 -24.81
N ASP A 4 15.09 -31.32 -24.53
CA ASP A 4 14.24 -31.04 -23.36
C ASP A 4 14.58 -31.86 -22.10
N LYS A 5 15.25 -33.00 -22.24
CA LYS A 5 15.63 -33.84 -21.08
C LYS A 5 16.76 -33.24 -20.23
N GLN A 6 17.56 -32.31 -20.76
CA GLN A 6 18.67 -31.71 -20.01
C GLN A 6 18.24 -30.56 -19.08
N GLN A 7 17.05 -29.95 -19.28
CA GLN A 7 16.63 -28.81 -18.46
C GLN A 7 15.85 -29.22 -17.20
N GLN A 8 15.18 -30.38 -17.20
CA GLN A 8 14.40 -30.83 -16.04
C GLN A 8 15.24 -31.31 -14.85
N HIS A 9 16.53 -31.62 -15.03
CA HIS A 9 17.42 -32.06 -13.93
C HIS A 9 18.08 -30.89 -13.17
N MET A 10 17.78 -29.63 -13.51
CA MET A 10 18.43 -28.44 -12.92
C MET A 10 17.81 -27.96 -11.59
N ILE A 11 16.83 -28.66 -11.00
CA ILE A 11 16.09 -28.19 -9.80
C ILE A 11 16.55 -28.89 -8.49
N GLY A 12 17.47 -29.86 -8.57
CA GLY A 12 18.01 -30.56 -7.40
C GLY A 12 19.26 -29.90 -6.77
N PRO A 13 19.55 -30.13 -5.48
CA PRO A 13 20.82 -29.72 -4.88
C PRO A 13 21.99 -30.35 -5.65
N THR A 14 22.89 -29.50 -6.14
CA THR A 14 24.08 -29.93 -6.88
C THR A 14 25.25 -30.18 -5.94
N LEU A 15 25.87 -31.34 -6.04
CA LEU A 15 27.03 -31.76 -5.28
C LEU A 15 28.32 -31.50 -6.08
N GLY A 16 29.38 -31.13 -5.36
CA GLY A 16 30.74 -31.16 -5.89
C GLY A 16 31.27 -32.58 -6.07
N LEU A 17 32.40 -32.73 -6.78
CA LEU A 17 33.00 -34.05 -7.00
C LEU A 17 33.35 -34.78 -5.70
N THR A 18 33.80 -34.04 -4.68
CA THR A 18 34.22 -34.62 -3.39
C THR A 18 33.01 -35.14 -2.63
N GLU A 19 31.94 -34.35 -2.58
CA GLU A 19 30.68 -34.74 -1.93
C GLU A 19 30.03 -35.94 -2.65
N ALA A 20 30.03 -35.93 -3.99
CA ALA A 20 29.55 -37.06 -4.77
C ALA A 20 30.43 -38.32 -4.58
N ALA A 21 31.72 -38.15 -4.28
CA ALA A 21 32.64 -39.26 -4.02
C ALA A 21 32.37 -39.89 -2.65
N GLU A 22 32.09 -39.06 -1.63
CA GLU A 22 31.67 -39.50 -0.30
C GLU A 22 30.34 -40.27 -0.36
N GLU A 23 29.34 -39.76 -1.09
CA GLU A 23 28.03 -40.41 -1.22
C GLU A 23 28.11 -41.77 -1.94
N LEU A 24 29.05 -41.93 -2.89
CA LEU A 24 29.26 -43.17 -3.65
C LEU A 24 30.25 -44.14 -2.99
N ASP A 25 30.88 -43.76 -1.88
CA ASP A 25 31.98 -44.50 -1.24
C ASP A 25 33.12 -44.84 -2.23
N VAL A 26 33.50 -43.86 -3.06
CA VAL A 26 34.61 -43.99 -4.03
C VAL A 26 35.54 -42.78 -3.97
N HIS A 27 36.73 -42.89 -4.55
CA HIS A 27 37.64 -41.75 -4.66
C HIS A 27 37.16 -40.74 -5.73
N ALA A 28 37.39 -39.43 -5.52
CA ALA A 28 36.98 -38.37 -6.46
C ALA A 28 37.53 -38.52 -7.89
N SER A 29 38.68 -39.20 -8.06
CA SER A 29 39.21 -39.54 -9.39
C SER A 29 38.33 -40.54 -10.14
N THR A 30 37.70 -41.47 -9.42
CA THR A 30 36.74 -42.44 -9.97
C THR A 30 35.48 -41.75 -10.43
N VAL A 31 34.97 -40.77 -9.67
CA VAL A 31 33.82 -39.94 -10.07
C VAL A 31 34.14 -39.18 -11.37
N ARG A 32 35.33 -38.55 -11.47
CA ARG A 32 35.77 -37.92 -12.74
C ARG A 32 35.82 -38.88 -13.90
N ARG A 33 36.25 -40.13 -13.65
CA ARG A 33 36.28 -41.18 -14.67
C ARG A 33 34.86 -41.50 -15.13
N TYR A 34 33.91 -41.68 -14.22
CA TYR A 34 32.50 -41.94 -14.57
C TYR A 34 31.86 -40.81 -15.37
N ILE A 35 32.15 -39.55 -15.04
CA ILE A 35 31.69 -38.40 -15.82
C ILE A 35 32.28 -38.42 -17.24
N ARG A 36 33.59 -38.68 -17.37
CA ARG A 36 34.27 -38.75 -18.68
C ARG A 36 33.76 -39.91 -19.54
N GLU A 37 33.45 -41.04 -18.92
CA GLU A 37 32.87 -42.22 -19.57
C GLU A 37 31.37 -42.04 -19.87
N GLY A 38 30.74 -40.95 -19.44
CA GLY A 38 29.32 -40.69 -19.61
C GLY A 38 28.42 -41.58 -18.75
N ARG A 39 28.98 -42.23 -17.73
CA ARG A 39 28.26 -43.12 -16.80
C ARG A 39 27.51 -42.36 -15.71
N LEU A 40 28.01 -41.19 -15.33
CA LEU A 40 27.38 -40.30 -14.35
C LEU A 40 27.07 -38.96 -15.02
N PRO A 41 25.80 -38.54 -15.12
CA PRO A 41 25.43 -37.24 -15.68
C PRO A 41 26.08 -36.11 -14.88
N ALA A 42 26.74 -35.17 -15.54
CA ALA A 42 27.32 -34.00 -14.89
C ALA A 42 27.30 -32.80 -15.82
N HIS A 43 27.26 -31.61 -15.23
CA HIS A 43 27.35 -30.35 -15.96
C HIS A 43 28.50 -29.50 -15.41
N LYS A 44 29.05 -28.64 -16.26
CA LYS A 44 30.18 -27.78 -15.92
C LYS A 44 29.64 -26.40 -15.53
N VAL A 45 30.00 -25.94 -14.34
CA VAL A 45 29.57 -24.67 -13.76
C VAL A 45 30.80 -23.79 -13.52
N GLU A 46 30.71 -22.49 -13.80
CA GLU A 46 31.77 -21.54 -13.47
C GLU A 46 31.84 -21.30 -11.96
N GLY A 47 32.97 -21.64 -11.34
CA GLY A 47 33.25 -21.41 -9.93
C GLY A 47 34.34 -20.35 -9.71
N PRO A 48 34.57 -19.93 -8.45
CA PRO A 48 35.57 -18.91 -8.10
C PRO A 48 37.00 -19.23 -8.54
N HIS A 49 37.31 -20.53 -8.71
CA HIS A 49 38.64 -21.03 -9.09
C HIS A 49 38.68 -21.60 -10.51
N GLY A 50 37.70 -21.25 -11.34
CA GLY A 50 37.53 -21.75 -12.69
C GLY A 50 36.35 -22.74 -12.79
N PRO A 51 36.19 -23.38 -13.95
CA PRO A 51 35.01 -24.20 -14.17
C PRO A 51 35.12 -25.58 -13.52
N GLU A 52 34.12 -25.92 -12.73
CA GLU A 52 34.03 -27.14 -11.92
C GLU A 52 32.90 -28.03 -12.45
N TRP A 53 33.02 -29.35 -12.26
CA TRP A 53 31.90 -30.26 -12.54
C TRP A 53 30.95 -30.29 -11.35
N ARG A 54 29.65 -30.31 -11.62
CA ARG A 54 28.58 -30.47 -10.64
C ARG A 54 27.70 -31.64 -11.06
N VAL A 55 27.30 -32.45 -10.09
CA VAL A 55 26.40 -33.60 -10.26
C VAL A 55 25.18 -33.36 -9.39
N THR A 56 23.98 -33.72 -9.84
CA THR A 56 22.80 -33.58 -8.98
C THR A 56 22.80 -34.70 -7.94
N ALA A 57 22.34 -34.42 -6.72
CA ALA A 57 22.26 -35.44 -5.68
C ALA A 57 21.39 -36.65 -6.07
N ASP A 58 20.36 -36.41 -6.89
CA ASP A 58 19.47 -37.45 -7.39
C ASP A 58 20.17 -38.39 -8.39
N ASP A 59 20.99 -37.85 -9.30
CA ASP A 59 21.79 -38.65 -10.24
C ASP A 59 22.81 -39.52 -9.49
N VAL A 60 23.43 -38.99 -8.43
CA VAL A 60 24.37 -39.74 -7.58
C VAL A 60 23.67 -40.91 -6.88
N LYS A 61 22.50 -40.67 -6.29
CA LYS A 61 21.71 -41.72 -5.63
C LYS A 61 21.20 -42.76 -6.62
N ALA A 62 20.73 -42.34 -7.79
CA ALA A 62 20.29 -43.25 -8.84
C ALA A 62 21.44 -44.15 -9.33
N PHE A 63 22.65 -43.57 -9.46
CA PHE A 63 23.85 -44.32 -9.79
C PHE A 63 24.24 -45.32 -8.69
N ALA A 64 24.19 -44.91 -7.42
CA ALA A 64 24.49 -45.75 -6.26
C ALA A 64 23.57 -46.97 -6.13
N GLN A 65 22.29 -46.81 -6.49
CA GLN A 65 21.27 -47.86 -6.44
C GLN A 65 21.44 -48.94 -7.54
N GLY A 66 22.55 -48.92 -8.27
CA GLY A 66 22.85 -49.89 -9.31
C GLY A 66 22.17 -49.55 -10.63
N GLY A 67 22.03 -48.25 -10.92
CA GLY A 67 21.53 -47.75 -12.20
C GLY A 67 22.28 -48.40 -13.35
N GLN A 68 21.62 -49.38 -13.96
CA GLN A 68 22.08 -50.16 -15.11
C GLN A 68 22.66 -49.22 -16.16
N GLU A 69 23.73 -49.68 -16.81
CA GLU A 69 24.17 -49.13 -18.10
C GLU A 69 22.93 -48.84 -18.95
N VAL A 70 22.63 -47.56 -19.18
CA VAL A 70 21.62 -47.12 -20.15
C VAL A 70 22.22 -47.33 -21.54
N GLN A 71 22.56 -48.59 -21.83
CA GLN A 71 23.05 -49.05 -23.11
C GLN A 71 21.83 -49.13 -24.02
N GLY A 72 21.50 -47.99 -24.63
CA GLY A 72 20.86 -47.85 -25.94
C GLY A 72 19.88 -48.94 -26.39
N GLY A 73 18.92 -49.30 -25.54
CA GLY A 73 17.87 -50.26 -25.85
C GLY A 73 16.52 -49.58 -26.01
N LEU A 74 16.40 -48.61 -26.95
CA LEU A 74 15.12 -48.15 -27.49
C LEU A 74 14.47 -49.32 -28.27
N ARG A 75 14.03 -50.34 -27.53
CA ARG A 75 13.16 -51.39 -28.05
C ARG A 75 11.74 -50.84 -27.96
N GLU A 76 11.16 -50.57 -29.13
CA GLU A 76 9.74 -50.48 -29.57
C GLU A 76 8.57 -50.33 -28.57
N SER A 77 8.71 -50.69 -27.29
CA SER A 77 7.75 -50.48 -26.20
C SER A 77 7.57 -49.02 -25.76
N ASP A 78 8.47 -48.12 -26.16
CA ASP A 78 8.37 -46.68 -25.82
C ASP A 78 7.32 -45.93 -26.67
N SER A 79 6.87 -46.47 -27.80
CA SER A 79 5.91 -45.77 -28.67
C SER A 79 4.56 -45.55 -27.99
N SER A 80 4.15 -46.47 -27.10
CA SER A 80 2.89 -46.35 -26.35
C SER A 80 2.96 -45.26 -25.29
N LEU A 81 4.10 -45.14 -24.59
CA LEU A 81 4.29 -44.12 -23.55
C LEU A 81 4.43 -42.72 -24.17
N VAL A 82 5.08 -42.62 -25.33
CA VAL A 82 5.17 -41.35 -26.07
C VAL A 82 3.78 -40.89 -26.51
N GLN A 83 2.94 -41.79 -27.03
CA GLN A 83 1.56 -41.46 -27.38
C GLN A 83 0.73 -41.02 -26.16
N GLU A 84 0.83 -41.72 -25.03
CA GLU A 84 0.11 -41.33 -23.80
C GLU A 84 0.57 -39.95 -23.28
N LEU A 85 1.87 -39.65 -23.35
CA LEU A 85 2.40 -38.34 -22.97
C LEU A 85 1.92 -37.24 -23.91
N ASP A 86 1.91 -37.48 -25.22
CA ASP A 86 1.39 -36.53 -26.21
C ASP A 86 -0.10 -36.26 -26.00
N GLU A 87 -0.91 -37.29 -25.70
CA GLU A 87 -2.32 -37.15 -25.36
C GLU A 87 -2.53 -36.35 -24.06
N ARG A 88 -1.74 -36.62 -23.02
CA ARG A 88 -1.78 -35.86 -21.75
C ARG A 88 -1.36 -34.41 -21.94
N LEU A 89 -0.32 -34.15 -22.75
CA LEU A 89 0.12 -32.80 -23.08
C LEU A 89 -0.94 -32.05 -23.88
N ALA A 90 -1.57 -32.69 -24.86
CA ALA A 90 -2.67 -32.10 -25.62
C ALA A 90 -3.86 -31.75 -24.71
N HIS A 91 -4.24 -32.66 -23.80
CA HIS A 91 -5.29 -32.42 -22.82
C HIS A 91 -4.94 -31.25 -21.87
N LEU A 92 -3.71 -31.19 -21.39
CA LEU A 92 -3.24 -30.14 -20.49
C LEU A 92 -3.20 -28.78 -21.20
N ALA A 93 -2.72 -28.73 -22.45
CA ALA A 93 -2.74 -27.54 -23.28
C ALA A 93 -4.17 -27.04 -23.52
N GLN A 94 -5.11 -27.94 -23.82
CA GLN A 94 -6.51 -27.61 -23.96
C GLN A 94 -7.11 -27.06 -22.65
N THR A 95 -6.78 -27.69 -21.51
CA THR A 95 -7.25 -27.24 -20.19
C THR A 95 -6.72 -25.84 -19.86
N ILE A 96 -5.44 -25.57 -20.11
CA ILE A 96 -4.86 -24.23 -19.90
C ILE A 96 -5.53 -23.20 -20.80
N SER A 97 -5.73 -23.53 -22.09
CA SER A 97 -6.42 -22.64 -23.04
C SER A 97 -7.83 -22.28 -22.56
N THR A 98 -8.61 -23.27 -22.12
CA THR A 98 -9.95 -23.04 -21.56
C THR A 98 -9.89 -22.13 -20.33
N ARG A 99 -8.98 -22.40 -19.38
CA ARG A 99 -8.83 -21.58 -18.17
C ARG A 99 -8.40 -20.15 -18.47
N LEU A 100 -7.49 -19.94 -19.43
CA LEU A 100 -7.07 -18.60 -19.84
C LEU A 100 -8.23 -17.82 -20.47
N ASN A 101 -9.08 -18.49 -21.26
CA ASN A 101 -10.29 -17.88 -21.81
C ASN A 101 -11.28 -17.50 -20.70
N GLU A 102 -11.53 -18.39 -19.74
CA GLU A 102 -12.38 -18.10 -18.57
C GLU A 102 -11.85 -16.91 -17.75
N ILE A 103 -10.55 -16.84 -17.52
CA ILE A 103 -9.91 -15.71 -16.82
C ILE A 103 -10.07 -14.41 -17.63
N SER A 104 -9.87 -14.47 -18.94
CA SER A 104 -10.02 -13.30 -19.82
C SER A 104 -11.47 -12.79 -19.84
N GLU A 105 -12.44 -13.68 -19.90
CA GLU A 105 -13.86 -13.33 -19.83
C GLU A 105 -14.23 -12.77 -18.44
N GLY A 106 -13.72 -13.38 -17.37
CA GLY A 106 -13.88 -12.87 -16.01
C GLY A 106 -13.30 -11.47 -15.84
N GLN A 107 -12.12 -11.19 -16.42
CA GLN A 107 -11.51 -9.85 -16.43
C GLN A 107 -12.37 -8.84 -17.18
N LYS A 108 -12.91 -9.20 -18.35
CA LYS A 108 -13.83 -8.34 -19.11
C LYS A 108 -15.13 -8.08 -18.37
N ALA A 109 -15.64 -9.06 -17.63
CA ALA A 109 -16.85 -8.90 -16.81
C ALA A 109 -16.62 -8.03 -15.57
N LEU A 110 -15.39 -8.01 -15.03
CA LEU A 110 -15.00 -7.16 -13.91
C LEU A 110 -14.72 -5.71 -14.30
N GLU A 111 -14.38 -5.45 -15.57
CA GLU A 111 -14.23 -4.09 -16.04
C GLU A 111 -15.59 -3.37 -15.98
N PRO A 112 -15.73 -2.33 -15.15
CA PRO A 112 -16.98 -1.58 -15.11
C PRO A 112 -17.23 -1.00 -16.49
N SER A 113 -18.48 -1.08 -16.92
CA SER A 113 -18.88 -0.59 -18.24
C SER A 113 -18.53 0.90 -18.36
N LEU A 114 -18.33 1.38 -19.60
CA LEU A 114 -18.05 2.80 -19.85
C LEU A 114 -19.14 3.70 -19.25
N GLU A 115 -20.39 3.24 -19.28
CA GLU A 115 -21.54 3.90 -18.67
C GLU A 115 -21.42 3.95 -17.14
N GLU A 116 -21.01 2.87 -16.48
CA GLU A 116 -20.77 2.88 -15.03
C GLU A 116 -19.62 3.82 -14.64
N ARG A 117 -18.54 3.86 -15.43
CA ARG A 117 -17.42 4.78 -15.20
C ARG A 117 -17.88 6.24 -15.34
N GLN A 118 -18.68 6.55 -16.35
CA GLN A 118 -19.27 7.88 -16.52
C GLN A 118 -20.22 8.24 -15.38
N ALA A 119 -21.11 7.31 -14.99
CA ALA A 119 -22.02 7.52 -13.87
C ALA A 119 -21.27 7.75 -12.54
N ARG A 120 -20.12 7.09 -12.32
CA ARG A 120 -19.25 7.35 -11.18
C ARG A 120 -18.63 8.75 -11.25
N ALA A 121 -18.06 9.13 -12.39
CA ALA A 121 -17.49 10.45 -12.58
C ALA A 121 -18.53 11.58 -12.38
N ASP A 122 -19.74 11.40 -12.88
CA ASP A 122 -20.83 12.36 -12.67
C ASP A 122 -21.27 12.45 -11.21
N ARG A 123 -21.30 11.32 -10.49
CA ARG A 123 -21.58 11.31 -9.05
C ARG A 123 -20.48 12.02 -8.27
N GLU A 124 -19.21 11.74 -8.58
CA GLU A 124 -18.06 12.39 -7.95
C GLU A 124 -18.09 13.90 -8.17
N ARG A 125 -18.37 14.34 -9.41
CA ARG A 125 -18.52 15.75 -9.73
C ARG A 125 -19.65 16.42 -8.94
N ARG A 126 -20.81 15.77 -8.81
CA ARG A 126 -21.93 16.31 -8.01
C ARG A 126 -21.57 16.42 -6.53
N ILE A 127 -20.83 15.45 -6.00
CA ILE A 127 -20.35 15.48 -4.61
C ILE A 127 -19.38 16.64 -4.43
N GLU A 128 -18.44 16.83 -5.34
CA GLU A 128 -17.49 17.93 -5.30
C GLU A 128 -18.18 19.30 -5.35
N GLU A 129 -19.11 19.49 -6.30
CA GLU A 129 -19.92 20.72 -6.41
C GLU A 129 -20.71 21.00 -5.12
N ALA A 130 -21.30 19.96 -4.50
CA ALA A 130 -22.01 20.09 -3.23
C ALA A 130 -21.07 20.44 -2.05
N LEU A 131 -19.88 19.84 -2.00
CA LEU A 131 -18.89 20.12 -0.96
C LEU A 131 -18.36 21.55 -1.08
N THR A 132 -18.07 22.02 -2.29
CA THR A 132 -17.66 23.41 -2.54
C THR A 132 -18.76 24.39 -2.12
N GLY A 133 -20.02 24.12 -2.48
CA GLY A 133 -21.17 24.94 -2.08
C GLY A 133 -21.35 24.99 -0.55
N ASN A 134 -21.26 23.84 0.12
CA ASN A 134 -21.37 23.76 1.58
C ASN A 134 -20.22 24.49 2.29
N SER A 135 -18.98 24.38 1.78
CA SER A 135 -17.83 25.11 2.33
C SER A 135 -18.05 26.62 2.26
N ALA A 136 -18.52 27.14 1.12
CA ALA A 136 -18.82 28.56 0.96
C ALA A 136 -19.90 29.03 1.95
N ARG A 137 -20.93 28.20 2.18
CA ARG A 137 -21.98 28.51 3.16
C ARG A 137 -21.48 28.52 4.60
N ILE A 138 -20.57 27.61 4.96
CA ILE A 138 -19.95 27.57 6.29
C ILE A 138 -19.11 28.84 6.52
N GLU A 139 -18.31 29.25 5.53
CA GLU A 139 -17.53 30.48 5.62
C GLU A 139 -18.41 31.73 5.78
N GLU A 140 -19.53 31.79 5.05
CA GLU A 140 -20.49 32.89 5.16
C GLU A 140 -21.09 32.95 6.57
N LEU A 141 -21.58 31.82 7.10
CA LEU A 141 -22.10 31.74 8.47
C LEU A 141 -21.03 32.10 9.52
N ALA A 142 -19.77 31.72 9.30
CA ALA A 142 -18.67 32.10 10.19
C ALA A 142 -18.43 33.62 10.18
N ARG A 143 -18.49 34.27 9.01
CA ARG A 143 -18.39 35.73 8.90
C ARG A 143 -19.57 36.43 9.58
N GLU A 144 -20.78 35.92 9.40
CA GLU A 144 -21.98 36.46 10.06
C GLU A 144 -21.89 36.34 11.58
N ALA A 145 -21.45 35.18 12.10
CA ALA A 145 -21.26 34.97 13.53
C ALA A 145 -20.21 35.92 14.12
N GLU A 146 -19.10 36.14 13.42
CA GLU A 146 -18.06 37.08 13.84
C GLU A 146 -18.58 38.52 13.87
N GLN A 147 -19.35 38.94 12.85
CA GLN A 147 -19.98 40.25 12.85
C GLN A 147 -20.97 40.42 14.01
N GLN A 148 -21.74 39.36 14.35
CA GLN A 148 -22.63 39.38 15.50
C GLN A 148 -21.86 39.51 16.81
N ARG A 149 -20.73 38.82 16.96
CA ARG A 149 -19.85 38.95 18.13
C ARG A 149 -19.34 40.37 18.30
N ILE A 150 -18.79 40.97 17.24
CA ILE A 150 -18.31 42.35 17.25
C ILE A 150 -19.46 43.32 17.61
N ARG A 151 -20.66 43.12 17.03
CA ARG A 151 -21.84 43.94 17.38
C ARG A 151 -22.21 43.81 18.85
N ALA A 152 -22.19 42.60 19.41
CA ALA A 152 -22.46 42.37 20.82
C ALA A 152 -21.43 43.08 21.70
N GLU A 153 -20.12 42.91 21.42
CA GLU A 153 -19.04 43.57 22.16
C GLU A 153 -19.17 45.11 22.12
N THR A 154 -19.46 45.68 20.94
CA THR A 154 -19.67 47.13 20.82
C THR A 154 -20.92 47.63 21.54
N ALA A 155 -21.98 46.81 21.62
CA ALA A 155 -23.18 47.13 22.38
C ALA A 155 -22.90 47.08 23.89
N GLU A 156 -22.19 46.05 24.36
CA GLU A 156 -21.76 45.93 25.76
C GLU A 156 -20.87 47.11 26.18
N ALA A 157 -19.93 47.52 25.33
CA ALA A 157 -19.09 48.69 25.58
C ALA A 157 -19.92 49.99 25.73
N LYS A 158 -20.93 50.19 24.87
CA LYS A 158 -21.84 51.35 24.97
C LYS A 158 -22.71 51.30 26.22
N VAL A 159 -23.18 50.11 26.62
CA VAL A 159 -23.94 49.96 27.87
C VAL A 159 -23.07 50.38 29.05
N LEU A 160 -21.82 49.93 29.11
CA LEU A 160 -20.88 50.31 30.17
C LEU A 160 -20.60 51.83 30.20
N GLU A 161 -20.45 52.46 29.02
CA GLU A 161 -20.29 53.92 28.90
C GLU A 161 -21.52 54.65 29.48
N LEU A 162 -22.73 54.27 29.07
CA LEU A 162 -23.97 54.85 29.57
C LEU A 162 -24.17 54.62 31.08
N GLU A 163 -23.74 53.49 31.61
CA GLU A 163 -23.77 53.22 33.05
C GLU A 163 -22.83 54.15 33.83
N ASN A 164 -21.62 54.37 33.32
CA ASN A 164 -20.66 55.31 33.89
C ASN A 164 -21.20 56.75 33.87
N GLU A 165 -21.82 57.17 32.77
CA GLU A 165 -22.47 58.48 32.65
C GLU A 165 -23.61 58.63 33.66
N ARG A 166 -24.52 57.64 33.72
CA ARG A 166 -25.63 57.60 34.68
C ARG A 166 -25.12 57.74 36.11
N ASP A 167 -24.07 57.01 36.46
CA ASP A 167 -23.51 57.03 37.82
C ASP A 167 -22.72 58.31 38.11
N GLY A 168 -22.15 58.96 37.09
CA GLY A 168 -21.64 60.33 37.17
C GLY A 168 -22.74 61.33 37.53
N LEU A 169 -23.82 61.36 36.75
CA LEU A 169 -24.98 62.23 36.99
C LEU A 169 -25.62 61.99 38.36
N ARG A 170 -25.70 60.73 38.82
CA ARG A 170 -26.18 60.40 40.17
C ARG A 170 -25.30 60.99 41.27
N ARG A 171 -23.98 60.94 41.10
CA ARG A 171 -23.03 61.56 42.04
C ARG A 171 -23.19 63.07 42.07
N GLU A 172 -23.29 63.72 40.91
CA GLU A 172 -23.54 65.16 40.80
C GLU A 172 -24.86 65.55 41.48
N LEU A 173 -25.95 64.83 41.20
CA LEU A 173 -27.24 65.05 41.86
C LEU A 173 -27.17 64.85 43.37
N SER A 174 -26.40 63.87 43.84
CA SER A 174 -26.18 63.63 45.28
C SER A 174 -25.44 64.80 45.93
N VAL A 175 -24.39 65.32 45.27
CA VAL A 175 -23.64 66.51 45.70
C VAL A 175 -24.53 67.75 45.71
N GLU A 176 -25.38 67.95 44.70
CA GLU A 176 -26.35 69.06 44.70
C GLU A 176 -27.40 68.94 45.80
N ARG A 177 -27.89 67.72 46.05
CA ARG A 177 -28.86 67.45 47.13
C ARG A 177 -28.28 67.63 48.52
N SER A 178 -27.00 67.34 48.72
CA SER A 178 -26.31 67.52 50.00
C SER A 178 -26.00 68.98 50.34
N LYS A 179 -26.09 69.90 49.37
CA LYS A 179 -25.96 71.33 49.64
C LYS A 179 -27.08 71.81 50.59
N PRO A 180 -26.73 72.59 51.63
CA PRO A 180 -27.72 73.20 52.51
C PRO A 180 -28.77 73.98 51.72
N TRP A 181 -30.02 73.97 52.20
CA TRP A 181 -31.13 74.63 51.51
C TRP A 181 -30.90 76.13 51.26
N TRP A 182 -30.17 76.82 52.16
CA TRP A 182 -29.82 78.24 51.97
C TRP A 182 -28.86 78.45 50.79
N HIS A 183 -27.94 77.51 50.54
CA HIS A 183 -27.04 77.52 49.39
C HIS A 183 -27.78 77.40 48.06
N ARG A 184 -28.95 76.73 48.06
CA ARG A 184 -29.87 76.65 46.92
C ARG A 184 -30.71 77.91 46.76
N LEU A 185 -31.01 78.61 47.86
CA LEU A 185 -31.85 79.81 47.85
C LEU A 185 -31.08 81.08 47.41
N THR A 186 -29.82 81.22 47.83
CA THR A 186 -29.07 82.47 47.62
C THR A 186 -28.31 82.53 46.30
N GLY A 187 -28.07 81.40 45.62
CA GLY A 187 -27.32 81.31 44.36
C GLY A 187 -25.86 81.81 44.42
N ARG A 188 -25.44 82.39 45.55
CA ARG A 188 -24.10 82.85 45.87
C ARG A 188 -23.68 82.13 47.13
N GLY A 189 -22.57 81.39 47.03
CA GLY A 189 -21.83 81.01 48.22
C GLY A 189 -21.51 82.29 48.98
N MET A 190 -22.10 82.46 50.16
CA MET A 190 -21.64 83.46 51.11
C MET A 190 -20.18 83.12 51.36
N LYS A 191 -19.27 83.89 50.74
CA LYS A 191 -17.86 83.87 51.14
C LYS A 191 -17.88 84.31 52.59
N THR A 192 -17.61 83.39 53.50
CA THR A 192 -17.30 83.71 54.88
C THR A 192 -15.99 84.50 54.81
N GLU A 193 -16.09 85.82 54.88
CA GLU A 193 -14.92 86.67 55.14
C GLU A 193 -14.52 86.38 56.58
N ASP A 194 -13.51 85.52 56.74
CA ASP A 194 -12.88 85.27 58.03
C ASP A 194 -12.18 86.57 58.48
N HIS A 195 -12.57 87.06 59.67
CA HIS A 195 -11.97 88.18 60.37
C HIS A 195 -11.01 87.71 61.46
#